data_AF-A0A451AMW5-F1
#
_entry.id   AF-A0A451AMW5-F1
#
_cell.length_a   1.000
_cell.length_b   1.000
_cell.length_c   1.000
_cell.angle_alpha   90.00
_cell.angle_beta   90.00
_cell.angle_gamma   90.00
#
_symmetry.space_group_name_H-M   'P 1'
#
loop_
_entity.id
_entity.type
_entity.pdbx_description
1 polymer ?
#
loop_
_entity_poly.entity_id
_entity_poly.type
_entity_poly.pdbx_seq_one_letter_code
_entity_poly.pdbx_strand_id
1 'polypeptide(L)'
;MWYRVVTINDTNIGRIDAVWIAPDGGQLLLLASERTLCWSVREGHALWSIPERAGGESRSPDGRIYRDSASGLFYPVLGAHGGRQLRTHPLGGDIEAHDNQDVSIVVTGSDGATYSLSEGCPDDWDSDWRVATFCEAGDHILIAGPHCLVVYASSP
;
A
#
# COMPACT_ATOMS: atom_id res chain seq x y z
N MET A 1 -3.61 -17.67 8.34
CA MET A 1 -2.16 -17.44 8.27
C MET A 1 -1.84 -16.49 7.12
N TRP A 2 -1.00 -15.49 7.34
CA TRP A 2 -0.63 -14.49 6.32
C TRP A 2 0.73 -14.82 5.72
N TYR A 3 0.88 -14.66 4.40
CA TYR A 3 2.16 -14.85 3.72
C TYR A 3 2.42 -13.72 2.72
N ARG A 4 3.70 -13.41 2.53
CA ARG A 4 4.14 -12.31 1.68
C ARG A 4 4.02 -12.70 0.21
N VAL A 5 3.38 -11.85 -0.59
CA VAL A 5 3.20 -12.07 -2.04
C VAL A 5 3.92 -11.03 -2.90
N VAL A 6 4.11 -9.81 -2.40
CA VAL A 6 4.81 -8.73 -3.12
C VAL A 6 5.76 -8.01 -2.19
N THR A 7 6.93 -7.62 -2.70
CA THR A 7 7.85 -6.67 -2.07
C THR A 7 8.38 -5.72 -3.12
N ILE A 8 8.17 -4.42 -2.92
CA ILE A 8 8.65 -3.34 -3.77
C ILE A 8 9.40 -2.37 -2.88
N ASN A 9 10.57 -1.92 -3.29
CA ASN A 9 11.34 -0.92 -2.57
C ASN A 9 11.67 0.28 -3.49
N ASP A 10 12.23 1.34 -2.90
CA ASP A 10 12.63 2.55 -3.62
C ASP A 10 13.61 2.30 -4.77
N THR A 11 14.52 1.33 -4.65
CA THR A 11 15.42 0.98 -5.77
C THR A 11 14.68 0.49 -7.01
N ASN A 12 13.44 0.00 -6.86
CA ASN A 12 12.65 -0.48 -7.99
C ASN A 12 11.92 0.66 -8.73
N ILE A 13 11.41 1.66 -8.00
CA ILE A 13 10.44 2.63 -8.56
C ILE A 13 10.63 4.09 -8.13
N GLY A 14 11.59 4.38 -7.25
CA GLY A 14 11.76 5.67 -6.58
C GLY A 14 10.93 5.81 -5.29
N ARG A 15 11.00 6.99 -4.66
CA ARG A 15 10.23 7.30 -3.45
C ARG A 15 8.73 7.26 -3.77
N ILE A 16 8.00 6.50 -2.97
CA ILE A 16 6.54 6.36 -3.06
C ILE A 16 5.89 7.50 -2.28
N ASP A 17 5.09 8.31 -2.96
CA ASP A 17 4.36 9.42 -2.36
C ASP A 17 2.95 9.00 -1.92
N ALA A 18 2.33 8.08 -2.66
CA ALA A 18 1.02 7.53 -2.35
C ALA A 18 0.79 6.19 -3.05
N VAL A 19 -0.15 5.42 -2.52
CA VAL A 19 -0.50 4.07 -2.99
C VAL A 19 -1.99 3.85 -2.99
N TRP A 20 -2.46 2.98 -3.87
CA TRP A 20 -3.80 2.41 -3.81
C TRP A 20 -3.72 0.90 -4.01
N ILE A 21 -4.60 0.17 -3.33
CA ILE A 21 -4.82 -1.25 -3.52
C ILE A 21 -6.23 -1.45 -4.06
N ALA A 22 -6.35 -2.26 -5.11
CA ALA A 22 -7.63 -2.62 -5.67
C ALA A 22 -8.52 -3.32 -4.63
N PRO A 23 -9.86 -3.23 -4.74
CA PRO A 23 -10.79 -3.90 -3.84
C PRO A 23 -10.50 -5.40 -3.65
N ASP A 24 -10.10 -6.07 -4.73
CA ASP A 24 -9.74 -7.49 -4.77
C ASP A 24 -8.28 -7.77 -4.35
N GLY A 25 -7.48 -6.75 -4.07
CA GLY A 25 -6.07 -6.87 -3.76
C GLY A 25 -5.18 -7.25 -4.95
N GLY A 26 -5.73 -7.41 -6.16
CA GLY A 26 -5.00 -7.96 -7.31
C GLY A 26 -4.10 -6.95 -8.03
N GLN A 27 -4.39 -5.65 -7.88
CA GLN A 27 -3.63 -4.56 -8.50
C GLN A 27 -3.28 -3.48 -7.49
N LEU A 28 -2.17 -2.80 -7.74
CA LEU A 28 -1.73 -1.63 -7.00
C LEU A 28 -1.54 -0.45 -7.95
N LEU A 29 -1.85 0.75 -7.48
CA LEU A 29 -1.39 1.98 -8.12
C LEU A 29 -0.32 2.60 -7.22
N LEU A 30 0.85 2.86 -7.80
CA LEU A 30 2.02 3.39 -7.10
C LEU A 30 2.33 4.76 -7.67
N LEU A 31 2.18 5.80 -6.86
CA LEU A 31 2.55 7.16 -7.23
C LEU A 31 3.94 7.43 -6.65
N ALA A 32 4.92 7.52 -7.54
CA ALA A 32 6.27 7.94 -7.21
C ALA A 32 6.55 9.34 -7.76
N SER A 33 7.63 9.97 -7.31
CA SER A 33 7.95 11.36 -7.67
C SER A 33 8.02 11.62 -9.18
N GLU A 34 8.54 10.66 -9.95
CA GLU A 34 8.79 10.80 -11.41
C GLU A 34 7.82 9.98 -12.27
N ARG A 35 7.01 9.10 -11.68
CA ARG A 35 6.15 8.19 -12.44
C ARG A 35 5.01 7.62 -11.60
N THR A 36 3.93 7.28 -12.28
CA THR A 36 2.86 6.45 -11.75
C THR A 36 2.90 5.08 -12.40
N LEU A 37 2.76 4.00 -11.61
CA LEU A 37 2.74 2.63 -12.08
C LEU A 37 1.46 1.93 -11.66
N CYS A 38 0.87 1.15 -12.56
CA CYS A 38 -0.06 0.09 -12.17
C CYS A 38 0.69 -1.23 -12.11
N TRP A 39 0.58 -1.92 -10.99
CA TRP A 39 1.33 -3.13 -10.69
C TRP A 39 0.39 -4.31 -10.48
N SER A 40 0.70 -5.45 -11.10
CA SER A 40 -0.01 -6.70 -10.87
C SER A 40 0.57 -7.42 -9.65
N VAL A 41 -0.24 -7.62 -8.62
CA VAL A 41 0.16 -8.38 -7.41
C VAL A 41 0.44 -9.83 -7.77
N ARG A 42 -0.39 -10.41 -8.62
CA ARG A 42 -0.26 -11.80 -9.07
C ARG A 42 0.95 -12.02 -9.96
N GLU A 43 1.19 -11.13 -10.90
CA GLU A 43 2.23 -11.32 -11.92
C GLU A 43 3.58 -10.72 -11.52
N GLY A 44 3.63 -9.97 -10.42
CA GLY A 44 4.87 -9.45 -9.84
C GLY A 44 5.59 -8.43 -10.73
N HIS A 45 4.88 -7.73 -11.61
CA HIS A 45 5.45 -6.69 -12.46
C HIS A 45 4.46 -5.56 -12.78
N ALA A 46 4.99 -4.44 -13.28
CA ALA A 46 4.18 -3.30 -13.70
C ALA A 46 3.43 -3.63 -15.00
N LEU A 47 2.10 -3.51 -14.97
CA LEU A 47 1.25 -3.64 -16.15
C LEU A 47 1.41 -2.44 -17.09
N TRP A 48 1.62 -1.25 -16.51
CA TRP A 48 1.96 -0.03 -17.25
C TRP A 48 2.63 0.99 -16.33
N SER A 49 3.29 1.98 -16.95
CA SER A 49 3.94 3.11 -16.28
C SER A 49 3.73 4.40 -17.08
N ILE A 50 3.43 5.49 -16.38
CA ILE A 50 3.26 6.82 -16.97
C ILE A 50 4.28 7.76 -16.29
N PRO A 51 5.12 8.49 -17.04
CA PRO A 51 5.96 9.53 -16.47
C PRO A 51 5.10 10.67 -15.91
N GLU A 52 5.30 11.02 -14.65
CA GLU A 52 4.68 12.21 -14.08
C GLU A 52 5.57 13.42 -14.42
N ARG A 53 4.99 14.50 -14.94
CA ARG A 53 5.74 15.76 -15.09
C ARG A 53 5.76 16.46 -13.73
N ALA A 54 6.92 16.99 -13.34
CA ALA A 54 7.05 17.81 -12.14
C ALA A 54 5.99 18.93 -12.16
N GLY A 55 4.95 18.83 -11.31
CA GLY A 55 3.83 19.78 -11.30
C GLY A 55 2.45 19.23 -10.91
N GLY A 56 2.25 17.91 -10.86
CA GLY A 56 1.14 17.33 -10.07
C GLY A 56 -0.28 17.55 -10.58
N GLU A 57 -0.51 17.62 -11.90
CA GLU A 57 -1.88 17.71 -12.45
C GLU A 57 -2.77 16.49 -12.10
N SER A 58 -2.15 15.42 -11.60
CA SER A 58 -2.77 14.13 -11.34
C SER A 58 -3.21 13.93 -9.88
N ARG A 59 -2.84 14.77 -8.91
CA ARG A 59 -3.27 14.62 -7.49
C ARG A 59 -4.25 15.73 -7.10
N SER A 60 -5.31 15.39 -6.37
CA SER A 60 -6.20 16.38 -5.78
C SER A 60 -5.43 17.27 -4.77
N PRO A 61 -5.84 18.53 -4.55
CA PRO A 61 -5.15 19.42 -3.60
C PRO A 61 -5.07 18.89 -2.17
N ASP A 62 -6.01 18.03 -1.76
CA ASP A 62 -6.01 17.37 -0.46
C ASP A 62 -5.19 16.06 -0.45
N GLY A 63 -4.60 15.66 -1.58
CA GLY A 63 -3.75 14.48 -1.73
C GLY A 63 -4.48 13.14 -1.64
N ARG A 64 -5.82 13.12 -1.61
CA ARG A 64 -6.63 11.90 -1.40
C ARG A 64 -7.03 11.18 -2.68
N ILE A 65 -6.97 11.87 -3.81
CA ILE A 65 -7.43 11.34 -5.09
C ILE A 65 -6.32 11.50 -6.11
N TYR A 66 -6.05 10.43 -6.85
CA TYR A 66 -5.28 10.48 -8.08
C TYR A 66 -6.19 10.43 -9.29
N ARG A 67 -5.95 11.29 -10.28
CA ARG A 67 -6.56 11.25 -11.59
C ARG A 67 -5.54 10.69 -12.58
N ASP A 68 -5.84 9.53 -13.13
CA ASP A 68 -5.08 9.01 -14.26
C ASP A 68 -5.46 9.80 -15.52
N SER A 69 -4.50 10.53 -16.08
CA SER A 69 -4.73 11.33 -17.29
C SER A 69 -4.94 10.46 -18.55
N ALA A 70 -4.42 9.23 -18.58
CA ALA A 70 -4.56 8.33 -19.73
C ALA A 70 -5.95 7.68 -19.78
N SER A 71 -6.44 7.15 -18.66
CA SER A 71 -7.78 6.54 -18.60
C SER A 71 -8.91 7.53 -18.26
N GLY A 72 -8.57 8.68 -17.66
CA GLY A 72 -9.54 9.64 -17.12
C GLY A 72 -10.17 9.21 -15.79
N LEU A 73 -9.75 8.07 -15.21
CA LEU A 73 -10.29 7.54 -13.96
C LEU A 73 -9.69 8.21 -12.73
N PHE A 74 -10.43 8.12 -11.62
CA PHE A 74 -10.02 8.63 -10.32
C PHE A 74 -9.84 7.47 -9.33
N TYR A 75 -8.74 7.50 -8.58
CA TYR A 75 -8.38 6.48 -7.60
C TYR A 75 -8.22 7.11 -6.22
N PRO A 76 -8.86 6.57 -5.17
CA PRO A 76 -8.57 7.01 -3.82
C PRO A 76 -7.17 6.53 -3.42
N VAL A 77 -6.30 7.42 -2.96
CA VAL A 77 -4.92 7.06 -2.62
C VAL A 77 -4.66 7.24 -1.12
N LEU A 78 -3.79 6.39 -0.59
CA LEU A 78 -3.27 6.40 0.77
C LEU A 78 -1.85 6.97 0.73
N GLY A 79 -1.50 7.84 1.68
CA GLY A 79 -0.26 8.62 1.66
C GLY A 79 -0.22 9.62 2.82
N ALA A 80 0.71 10.58 2.82
CA ALA A 80 0.83 11.62 3.86
C ALA A 80 -0.44 12.45 4.08
N HIS A 81 -1.28 12.55 3.06
CA HIS A 81 -2.56 13.25 3.12
C HIS A 81 -3.74 12.32 2.72
N GLY A 82 -3.48 11.02 2.59
CA GLY A 82 -4.36 10.07 1.92
C GLY A 82 -5.61 9.63 2.69
N GLY A 83 -6.35 8.72 2.08
CA GLY A 83 -7.67 8.26 2.50
C GLY A 83 -7.72 7.37 3.75
N ARG A 84 -8.93 6.96 4.13
CA ARG A 84 -9.19 6.12 5.30
C ARG A 84 -8.59 4.72 5.12
N GLN A 85 -7.76 4.31 6.07
CA GLN A 85 -7.24 2.94 6.15
C GLN A 85 -8.30 2.00 6.72
N LEU A 86 -8.40 0.78 6.18
CA LEU A 86 -9.23 -0.30 6.70
C LEU A 86 -8.38 -1.14 7.66
N ARG A 87 -8.48 -0.84 8.96
CA ARG A 87 -7.73 -1.53 10.02
C ARG A 87 -8.47 -2.74 10.61
N THR A 88 -9.77 -2.82 10.38
CA THR A 88 -10.62 -3.93 10.82
C THR A 88 -11.39 -4.47 9.64
N HIS A 89 -11.45 -5.79 9.50
CA HIS A 89 -12.22 -6.47 8.48
C HIS A 89 -12.82 -7.78 9.01
N PRO A 90 -14.09 -8.13 8.71
CA PRO A 90 -14.71 -9.36 9.22
C PRO A 90 -13.95 -10.65 8.90
N LEU A 91 -13.32 -10.71 7.72
CA LEU A 91 -12.51 -11.86 7.30
C LEU A 91 -11.04 -11.75 7.75
N GLY A 92 -10.48 -10.55 7.69
CA GLY A 92 -9.05 -10.32 7.90
C GLY A 92 -8.67 -10.16 9.37
N GLY A 93 -9.64 -9.80 10.22
CA GLY A 93 -9.44 -9.47 11.63
C GLY A 93 -9.08 -8.01 11.85
N ASP A 94 -8.17 -7.76 12.79
CA ASP A 94 -7.75 -6.43 13.22
C ASP A 94 -6.24 -6.22 13.02
N ILE A 95 -5.86 -5.08 12.44
CA ILE A 95 -4.48 -4.65 12.24
C ILE A 95 -4.11 -3.62 13.29
N GLU A 96 -3.20 -3.99 14.18
CA GLU A 96 -2.54 -3.08 15.10
C GLU A 96 -1.15 -2.73 14.56
N ALA A 97 -0.83 -1.44 14.56
CA ALA A 97 0.52 -0.97 14.29
C ALA A 97 1.11 -0.48 15.60
N HIS A 98 2.18 -1.10 16.06
CA HIS A 98 2.93 -0.64 17.22
C HIS A 98 4.15 0.13 16.75
N ASP A 99 4.16 1.41 17.09
CA ASP A 99 5.21 2.37 16.77
C ASP A 99 6.21 2.43 17.94
N ASN A 100 7.00 1.36 18.09
CA ASN A 100 8.18 1.35 18.96
C ASN A 100 9.44 1.49 18.08
N GLN A 101 10.64 1.34 18.64
CA GLN A 101 11.90 1.47 17.88
C GLN A 101 11.89 0.66 16.56
N ASP A 102 11.22 -0.49 16.50
CA ASP A 102 10.91 -1.17 15.24
C ASP A 102 9.39 -1.19 15.03
N VAL A 103 8.89 -0.77 13.86
CA VAL A 103 7.44 -0.83 13.59
C VAL A 103 7.02 -2.27 13.41
N SER A 104 6.26 -2.77 14.37
CA SER A 104 5.64 -4.09 14.27
C SER A 104 4.18 -3.95 13.89
N ILE A 105 3.81 -4.56 12.77
CA ILE A 105 2.42 -4.73 12.38
C ILE A 105 1.96 -6.07 12.94
N VAL A 106 0.93 -6.05 13.77
CA VAL A 106 0.32 -7.22 14.37
C VAL A 106 -1.08 -7.37 13.81
N VAL A 107 -1.41 -8.57 13.35
CA VAL A 107 -2.74 -8.90 12.85
C VAL A 107 -3.36 -9.93 13.76
N THR A 108 -4.49 -9.59 14.36
CA THR A 108 -5.31 -10.52 15.14
C THR A 108 -6.43 -10.99 14.25
N GLY A 109 -6.38 -12.25 13.81
CA GLY A 109 -7.42 -12.88 12.99
C GLY A 109 -8.76 -12.94 13.71
N SER A 110 -9.83 -13.19 12.95
CA SER A 110 -11.19 -13.35 13.51
C SER A 110 -11.33 -14.57 14.44
N ASP A 111 -10.41 -15.52 14.34
CA ASP A 111 -10.24 -16.67 15.23
C ASP A 111 -9.48 -16.34 16.53
N GLY A 112 -9.00 -15.09 16.68
CA GLY A 112 -8.17 -14.63 17.78
C GLY A 112 -6.69 -14.98 17.65
N ALA A 113 -6.26 -15.61 16.55
CA ALA A 113 -4.85 -15.92 16.32
C ALA A 113 -4.09 -14.65 15.91
N THR A 114 -2.91 -14.44 16.52
CA THR A 114 -2.10 -13.25 16.29
C THR A 114 -0.90 -13.56 15.38
N TYR A 115 -0.65 -12.69 14.41
CA TYR A 115 0.43 -12.79 13.44
C TYR A 115 1.26 -11.50 13.43
N SER A 116 2.59 -11.60 13.48
CA SER A 116 3.48 -10.44 13.34
C SER A 116 3.99 -10.33 11.90
N LEU A 117 3.85 -9.14 11.32
CA LEU A 117 4.21 -8.79 9.95
C LEU A 117 5.29 -7.69 9.95
N SER A 118 6.49 -7.97 10.44
CA SER A 118 7.55 -6.96 10.60
C SER A 118 8.67 -7.00 9.54
N GLU A 119 8.85 -8.10 8.80
CA GLU A 119 10.10 -8.29 8.02
C GLU A 119 10.15 -7.63 6.62
N GLY A 120 9.37 -6.57 6.39
CA GLY A 120 9.05 -6.10 5.04
C GLY A 120 9.73 -4.81 4.59
N CYS A 121 9.68 -3.79 5.44
CA CYS A 121 10.12 -2.44 5.12
C CYS A 121 11.18 -2.00 6.13
N PRO A 122 12.32 -1.46 5.68
CA PRO A 122 13.35 -0.97 6.60
C PRO A 122 12.78 0.10 7.54
N ASP A 123 13.21 0.07 8.80
CA ASP A 123 12.91 1.11 9.78
C ASP A 123 13.63 2.40 9.40
N ASP A 124 13.01 3.17 8.51
CA ASP A 124 13.41 4.54 8.25
C ASP A 124 12.54 5.47 9.08
N TRP A 125 13.12 5.96 10.18
CA TRP A 125 12.46 6.76 11.22
C TRP A 125 12.14 8.21 10.79
N ASP A 126 12.46 8.59 9.55
CA ASP A 126 12.24 9.94 9.00
C ASP A 126 11.11 10.00 7.96
N SER A 127 10.22 9.00 7.98
CA SER A 127 9.20 8.81 6.96
C SER A 127 7.92 9.64 7.20
N ASP A 128 7.60 10.55 6.28
CA ASP A 128 6.41 11.43 6.30
C ASP A 128 5.05 10.71 6.40
N TRP A 129 4.98 9.41 6.10
CA TRP A 129 3.73 8.63 6.22
C TRP A 129 3.94 7.12 6.19
N ARG A 130 3.01 6.35 6.79
CA ARG A 130 2.93 4.89 6.67
C ARG A 130 1.47 4.42 6.61
N VAL A 131 1.24 3.31 5.92
CA VAL A 131 -0.07 2.68 5.76
C VAL A 131 0.05 1.20 6.09
N ALA A 132 -0.92 0.69 6.84
CA ALA A 132 -1.20 -0.73 6.89
C ALA A 132 -2.72 -0.89 6.81
N THR A 133 -3.21 -1.59 5.79
CA THR A 133 -4.64 -1.66 5.50
C THR A 133 -4.99 -2.99 4.87
N PHE A 134 -6.20 -3.46 5.15
CA PHE A 134 -6.84 -4.47 4.32
C PHE A 134 -7.21 -3.90 2.95
N CYS A 135 -7.22 -4.75 1.92
CA CYS A 135 -8.06 -4.52 0.74
C CYS A 135 -9.55 -4.63 1.14
N GLU A 136 -10.46 -4.30 0.22
CA GLU A 136 -11.89 -4.36 0.50
C GLU A 136 -12.40 -5.80 0.73
N ALA A 137 -11.84 -6.79 0.02
CA ALA A 137 -12.13 -8.20 0.26
C ALA A 137 -11.56 -8.72 1.59
N GLY A 138 -10.56 -8.03 2.14
CA GLY A 138 -9.88 -8.34 3.39
C GLY A 138 -9.07 -9.63 3.41
N ASP A 139 -8.79 -10.21 2.25
CA ASP A 139 -7.88 -11.34 2.04
C ASP A 139 -6.45 -10.90 1.68
N HIS A 140 -6.23 -9.59 1.50
CA HIS A 140 -4.92 -8.98 1.33
C HIS A 140 -4.69 -7.86 2.33
N ILE A 141 -3.43 -7.72 2.75
CA ILE A 141 -2.95 -6.60 3.56
C ILE A 141 -1.87 -5.88 2.77
N LEU A 142 -2.04 -4.57 2.61
CA LEU A 142 -1.02 -3.66 2.11
C LEU A 142 -0.31 -3.00 3.28
N ILE A 143 1.01 -3.12 3.33
CA ILE A 143 1.88 -2.32 4.20
C ILE A 143 2.75 -1.46 3.30
N ALA A 144 2.72 -0.14 3.47
CA ALA A 144 3.45 0.78 2.61
C ALA A 144 4.02 1.97 3.39
N GLY A 145 5.17 2.43 2.93
CA GLY A 145 5.80 3.69 3.30
C GLY A 145 6.60 4.24 2.11
N PRO A 146 7.36 5.32 2.29
CA PRO A 146 8.01 6.04 1.19
C PRO A 146 9.06 5.23 0.46
N HIS A 147 9.68 4.26 1.13
CA HIS A 147 10.80 3.47 0.58
C HIS A 147 10.46 1.99 0.36
N CYS A 148 9.27 1.56 0.75
CA CYS A 148 8.91 0.16 0.67
C CYS A 148 7.40 -0.05 0.69
N LEU A 149 6.98 -1.08 -0.05
CA LEU A 149 5.64 -1.60 -0.07
C LEU A 149 5.70 -3.13 -0.05
N VAL A 150 4.85 -3.72 0.78
CA VAL A 150 4.69 -5.17 0.91
C VAL A 150 3.21 -5.49 0.87
N VAL A 151 2.86 -6.54 0.13
CA VAL A 151 1.51 -7.12 0.17
C VAL A 151 1.60 -8.51 0.77
N TYR A 152 0.71 -8.77 1.72
CA TYR A 152 0.45 -10.10 2.27
C TYR A 152 -0.90 -10.59 1.75
N ALA A 153 -1.01 -11.90 1.50
CA ALA A 153 -2.25 -12.58 1.23
C ALA A 153 -2.58 -13.55 2.37
N SER A 154 -3.87 -13.74 2.64
CA SER A 154 -4.34 -14.78 3.56
C SER A 154 -4.21 -16.13 2.87
N SER A 155 -3.61 -17.11 3.55
CA SER A 155 -3.72 -18.51 3.13
C SER A 155 -5.20 -18.91 3.11
N PRO A 156 -5.65 -19.62 2.07
CA PRO A 156 -6.94 -20.31 2.13
C PRO A 156 -6.97 -21.33 3.28
#